data_AF-A0A075KEH9-F1
#
_entry.id   AF-A0A075KEH9-F1
#
_cell.length_a   1.000
_cell.length_b   1.000
_cell.length_c   1.000
_cell.angle_alpha   90.00
_cell.angle_beta   90.00
_cell.angle_gamma   90.00
#
_symmetry.space_group_name_H-M   'P 1'
#
loop_
_entity.id
_entity.type
_entity.pdbx_description
1 polymer ?
#
loop_
_entity_poly.entity_id
_entity_poly.type
_entity_poly.pdbx_seq_one_letter_code
_entity_poly.pdbx_strand_id
1 'polypeptide(L)'
;MKISKLQGPAATYKHDDHVIKNINKEFRIQLTYGQRIADWLAKVVGSWPFIIYQSVVIVIWMATNVYLTYKAVNDTDFFHSWDPYPFILLNLVLSFQAAYTGPVVMMSQNRQNEKDRLAAEHDYEINIKAEEEIKVIMDHLVHQDIILKELIDHIAKLNVESLITKDHR
;
A
#
# COMPACT_ATOMS: atom_id res chain seq x y z
N MET A 1 -36.99 39.92 -1.06
CA MET A 1 -35.94 39.37 -0.19
C MET A 1 -34.93 38.65 -1.09
N LYS A 2 -33.67 39.12 -1.19
CA LYS A 2 -32.69 38.52 -2.12
C LYS A 2 -32.27 37.15 -1.58
N ILE A 3 -32.48 36.10 -2.39
CA ILE A 3 -32.13 34.70 -2.09
C ILE A 3 -30.62 34.53 -1.81
N SER A 4 -29.78 35.49 -2.24
CA SER A 4 -28.34 35.50 -1.97
C SER A 4 -27.95 35.58 -0.49
N LYS A 5 -28.86 35.97 0.41
CA LYS A 5 -28.59 36.01 1.87
C LYS A 5 -28.73 34.65 2.57
N LEU A 6 -29.18 33.60 1.87
CA LEU A 6 -29.40 32.26 2.42
C LEU A 6 -28.25 31.29 2.11
N GLN A 7 -27.16 31.76 1.50
CA GLN A 7 -26.01 30.93 1.21
C GLN A 7 -25.26 30.63 2.50
N GLY A 8 -25.39 29.40 2.98
CA GLY A 8 -24.64 28.93 4.15
C GLY A 8 -23.15 28.72 3.86
N PRO A 9 -22.36 28.40 4.89
CA PRO A 9 -20.90 28.30 4.82
C PRO A 9 -20.36 27.40 3.68
N ALA A 10 -21.02 26.27 3.41
CA ALA A 10 -20.66 25.36 2.32
C ALA A 10 -20.85 25.94 0.90
N ALA A 11 -21.68 26.97 0.71
CA ALA A 11 -21.90 27.57 -0.61
C ALA A 11 -20.68 28.34 -1.14
N THR A 12 -19.76 28.71 -0.25
CA THR A 12 -18.50 29.39 -0.60
C THR A 12 -17.37 28.39 -0.83
N TYR A 13 -17.54 27.13 -0.40
CA TYR A 13 -16.51 26.11 -0.52
C TYR A 13 -16.43 25.61 -1.96
N LYS A 14 -15.25 25.73 -2.56
CA LYS A 14 -14.99 25.31 -3.94
C LYS A 14 -14.25 23.98 -3.90
N HIS A 15 -14.87 22.92 -4.40
CA HIS A 15 -14.16 21.67 -4.63
C HIS A 15 -13.14 21.87 -5.75
N ASP A 16 -11.85 21.67 -5.43
CA ASP A 16 -10.85 21.42 -6.45
C ASP A 16 -11.04 19.99 -6.98
N ASP A 17 -11.34 19.85 -8.27
CA ASP A 17 -11.48 18.55 -8.92
C ASP A 17 -10.14 17.79 -8.77
N HIS A 18 -10.20 16.68 -8.03
CA HIS A 18 -9.04 15.87 -7.75
C HIS A 18 -8.75 15.00 -8.98
N VAL A 19 -7.69 15.35 -9.71
CA VAL A 19 -7.04 14.38 -10.58
C VAL A 19 -6.53 13.28 -9.67
N ILE A 20 -7.14 12.09 -9.72
CA ILE A 20 -6.65 10.89 -9.04
C ILE A 20 -5.24 10.62 -9.59
N LYS A 21 -4.22 11.19 -8.95
CA LYS A 21 -2.82 10.95 -9.30
C LYS A 21 -2.50 9.55 -8.83
N ASN A 22 -2.37 8.65 -9.80
CA ASN A 22 -1.99 7.28 -9.50
C ASN A 22 -0.50 7.27 -9.11
N ILE A 23 -0.24 7.32 -7.80
CA ILE A 23 1.09 7.31 -7.18
C ILE A 23 1.94 6.13 -7.72
N ASN A 24 1.30 5.00 -8.07
CA ASN A 24 1.99 3.86 -8.66
C ASN A 24 2.53 4.13 -10.07
N LYS A 25 1.90 4.99 -10.88
CA LYS A 25 2.37 5.30 -12.23
C LYS A 25 3.63 6.15 -12.22
N GLU A 26 3.69 7.18 -11.37
CA GLU A 26 4.88 8.04 -11.27
C GLU A 26 6.09 7.26 -10.74
N PHE A 27 5.89 6.41 -9.73
CA PHE A 27 6.96 5.57 -9.18
C PHE A 27 7.51 4.56 -10.22
N ARG A 28 6.64 4.00 -11.08
CA ARG A 28 7.06 2.99 -12.08
C ARG A 28 7.90 3.54 -13.22
N ILE A 29 7.81 4.83 -13.51
CA ILE A 29 8.51 5.47 -14.65
C ILE A 29 10.01 5.66 -14.35
N GLN A 30 10.41 5.66 -13.07
CA GLN A 30 11.81 5.90 -12.68
C GLN A 30 12.65 4.61 -12.47
N LEU A 31 12.08 3.40 -12.67
CA LEU A 31 12.85 2.18 -12.41
C LEU A 31 13.91 1.93 -13.49
N THR A 32 15.17 1.94 -13.06
CA THR A 32 16.30 1.42 -13.84
C THR A 32 16.21 -0.10 -14.02
N TYR A 33 16.88 -0.63 -15.06
CA TYR A 33 16.88 -2.07 -15.36
C TYR A 33 17.38 -2.93 -14.18
N GLY A 34 18.41 -2.46 -13.46
CA GLY A 34 18.93 -3.16 -12.28
C GLY A 34 17.91 -3.27 -11.15
N GLN A 35 17.13 -2.21 -10.90
CA GLN A 35 16.07 -2.22 -9.89
C GLN A 35 14.95 -3.19 -10.25
N ARG A 36 14.59 -3.31 -11.54
CA ARG A 36 13.58 -4.28 -11.99
C ARG A 36 14.02 -5.72 -11.75
N ILE A 37 15.31 -6.02 -11.97
CA ILE A 37 15.88 -7.35 -11.75
C ILE A 37 15.93 -7.65 -10.24
N ALA A 38 16.38 -6.70 -9.42
CA ALA A 38 16.40 -6.86 -7.97
C ALA A 38 15.00 -7.13 -7.39
N ASP A 39 13.98 -6.41 -7.86
CA ASP A 39 12.59 -6.63 -7.45
C ASP A 39 12.04 -8.00 -7.84
N TRP A 40 12.40 -8.46 -9.05
CA TRP A 40 12.02 -9.78 -9.50
C TRP A 40 12.71 -10.86 -8.67
N LEU A 41 14.02 -10.73 -8.43
CA LEU A 41 14.79 -11.65 -7.60
C LEU A 41 14.26 -11.70 -6.17
N ALA A 42 13.97 -10.56 -5.55
CA ALA A 42 13.42 -10.50 -4.20
C ALA A 42 12.05 -11.20 -4.10
N LYS A 43 11.18 -11.04 -5.11
CA LYS A 43 9.89 -11.76 -5.17
C LYS A 43 10.06 -13.26 -5.32
N VAL A 44 11.01 -13.70 -6.13
CA VAL A 44 11.30 -15.13 -6.34
C VAL A 44 11.88 -15.75 -5.07
N VAL A 45 12.90 -15.12 -4.48
CA VAL A 45 13.57 -15.62 -3.27
C VAL A 45 12.64 -15.61 -2.04
N GLY A 46 11.73 -14.64 -1.94
CA GLY A 46 10.73 -14.56 -0.88
C GLY A 46 9.54 -15.51 -1.03
N SER A 47 9.51 -16.36 -2.05
CA SER A 47 8.37 -17.25 -2.32
C SER A 47 8.54 -18.64 -1.69
N TRP A 48 7.47 -19.17 -1.10
CA TRP A 48 7.39 -20.55 -0.61
C TRP A 48 7.81 -21.64 -1.62
N PRO A 49 7.37 -21.60 -2.90
CA PRO A 49 7.79 -22.62 -3.88
C PRO A 49 9.29 -22.58 -4.20
N PHE A 50 9.94 -21.41 -4.13
CA PHE A 50 11.39 -21.30 -4.36
C PHE A 50 12.18 -22.08 -3.28
N ILE A 51 11.79 -21.96 -2.02
CA ILE A 51 12.43 -22.69 -0.91
C ILE A 51 12.32 -24.20 -1.12
N ILE A 52 11.14 -24.70 -1.51
CA ILE A 52 10.91 -26.12 -1.78
C ILE A 52 11.80 -26.59 -2.94
N TYR A 53 11.83 -25.86 -4.05
CA TYR A 53 12.66 -26.19 -5.21
C TYR A 53 14.15 -26.22 -4.84
N GLN A 54 14.63 -25.20 -4.13
CA GLN A 54 16.02 -25.11 -3.67
C GLN A 54 16.38 -26.29 -2.76
N SER A 55 15.52 -26.65 -1.81
CA SER A 55 15.73 -27.81 -0.93
C SER A 55 15.80 -29.12 -1.71
N VAL A 56 14.92 -29.33 -2.69
CA VAL A 56 14.94 -30.53 -3.54
C VAL A 56 16.23 -30.62 -4.34
N VAL A 57 16.69 -29.52 -4.93
CA VAL A 57 17.96 -29.48 -5.68
C VAL A 57 19.14 -29.83 -4.78
N ILE A 58 19.21 -29.27 -3.56
CA ILE A 58 20.27 -29.59 -2.59
C ILE A 58 20.24 -31.07 -2.22
N VAL A 59 19.06 -31.64 -1.94
CA VAL A 59 18.92 -33.05 -1.58
C VAL A 59 19.33 -33.97 -2.74
N ILE A 60 18.92 -33.67 -3.97
CA ILE A 60 19.31 -34.44 -5.17
C ILE A 60 20.82 -34.36 -5.39
N TRP A 61 21.43 -33.17 -5.21
CA TRP A 61 22.87 -32.99 -5.35
C TRP A 61 23.65 -33.80 -4.32
N MET A 62 23.24 -33.73 -3.06
CA MET A 62 23.83 -34.53 -1.97
C MET A 62 23.68 -36.03 -2.26
N ALA A 63 22.48 -36.49 -2.63
CA ALA A 63 22.22 -37.90 -2.93
C ALA A 63 23.08 -38.40 -4.09
N THR A 64 23.24 -37.60 -5.15
CA THR A 64 24.07 -37.94 -6.32
C THR A 64 25.55 -38.05 -5.92
N ASN A 65 26.09 -37.11 -5.15
CA ASN A 65 27.49 -37.14 -4.71
C ASN A 65 27.78 -38.27 -3.71
N VAL A 66 26.85 -38.59 -2.82
CA VAL A 66 26.96 -39.73 -1.91
C VAL A 66 26.92 -41.05 -2.69
N TYR A 67 25.99 -41.19 -3.64
CA TYR A 67 25.90 -42.38 -4.51
C TYR A 67 27.17 -42.57 -5.35
N LEU A 68 27.69 -41.49 -5.94
CA LEU A 68 28.96 -41.53 -6.68
C LEU A 68 30.14 -41.94 -5.78
N THR A 69 30.19 -41.43 -4.54
CA THR A 69 31.23 -41.82 -3.57
C THR A 69 31.13 -43.29 -3.17
N TYR A 70 29.91 -43.78 -2.90
CA TYR A 70 29.66 -45.19 -2.57
C TYR A 70 30.02 -46.13 -3.74
N LYS A 71 29.70 -45.72 -4.98
CA LYS A 71 30.02 -46.49 -6.17
C LYS A 71 31.51 -46.47 -6.51
N ALA A 72 32.18 -45.33 -6.33
CA ALA A 72 33.63 -45.20 -6.56
C ALA A 72 34.47 -46.06 -5.60
N VAL A 73 33.95 -46.43 -4.43
CA VAL A 73 34.60 -47.37 -3.50
C VAL A 73 34.49 -48.83 -4.00
N ASN A 74 33.47 -49.17 -4.79
CA ASN A 74 33.17 -50.54 -5.20
C ASN A 74 33.61 -50.90 -6.63
N ASP A 75 33.75 -49.91 -7.52
CA ASP A 75 34.19 -50.10 -8.92
C ASP A 75 35.30 -49.10 -9.28
N THR A 76 36.44 -49.61 -9.73
CA THR A 76 37.69 -48.85 -9.92
C THR A 76 37.72 -47.97 -11.19
N ASP A 77 36.69 -47.98 -12.04
CA ASP A 77 36.71 -47.19 -13.28
C ASP A 77 35.42 -46.38 -13.47
N PHE A 78 35.57 -45.05 -13.38
CA PHE A 78 35.18 -44.05 -14.40
C PHE A 78 34.62 -42.74 -13.84
N PHE A 79 34.09 -42.70 -12.61
CA PHE A 79 33.55 -41.46 -12.03
C PHE A 79 34.17 -41.13 -10.67
N HIS A 80 35.22 -40.32 -10.68
CA HIS A 80 35.73 -39.68 -9.47
C HIS A 80 34.63 -38.80 -8.86
N SER A 81 34.41 -38.90 -7.54
CA SER A 81 33.46 -38.04 -6.84
C SER A 81 33.75 -36.56 -7.11
N TRP A 82 32.78 -35.86 -7.68
CA TRP A 82 32.90 -34.45 -8.07
C TRP A 82 32.91 -33.52 -6.85
N ASP A 83 32.22 -33.89 -5.76
CA ASP A 83 32.23 -33.20 -4.47
C ASP A 83 32.15 -34.19 -3.28
N PRO A 84 33.28 -34.81 -2.88
CA PRO A 84 33.34 -35.68 -1.70
C PRO A 84 33.00 -34.94 -0.40
N TYR A 85 32.56 -35.67 0.63
CA TYR A 85 32.35 -35.11 1.97
C TYR A 85 33.63 -34.38 2.43
N PRO A 86 33.58 -33.06 2.76
CA PRO A 86 32.47 -32.29 3.34
C PRO A 86 31.68 -31.36 2.39
N PHE A 87 31.57 -31.65 1.09
CA PHE A 87 30.81 -30.86 0.09
C PHE A 87 31.27 -29.40 -0.07
N ILE A 88 32.55 -29.20 -0.40
CA ILE A 88 33.15 -27.86 -0.47
C ILE A 88 32.54 -26.98 -1.56
N LEU A 89 32.17 -27.58 -2.70
CA LEU A 89 31.59 -26.83 -3.83
C LEU A 89 30.17 -26.36 -3.50
N LEU A 90 29.36 -27.24 -2.91
CA LEU A 90 28.03 -26.88 -2.45
C LEU A 90 28.09 -25.76 -1.40
N ASN A 91 29.01 -25.86 -0.44
CA ASN A 91 29.21 -24.82 0.57
C ASN A 91 29.60 -23.47 -0.05
N LEU A 92 30.53 -23.47 -1.01
CA LEU A 92 30.96 -22.27 -1.72
C LEU A 92 29.80 -21.59 -2.46
N VAL A 93 29.01 -22.38 -3.21
CA VAL A 93 27.87 -21.87 -3.98
C VAL A 93 26.80 -21.30 -3.06
N LEU A 94 26.44 -21.99 -1.98
CA LEU A 94 25.45 -21.49 -1.02
C LEU A 94 25.93 -20.23 -0.30
N SER A 95 27.22 -20.15 0.05
CA SER A 95 27.80 -18.96 0.69
C SER A 95 27.77 -17.76 -0.25
N PHE A 96 28.13 -17.96 -1.52
CA PHE A 96 28.01 -16.91 -2.54
C PHE A 96 26.55 -16.49 -2.76
N GLN A 97 25.63 -17.45 -2.87
CA GLN A 97 24.21 -17.19 -3.01
C GLN A 97 23.68 -16.32 -1.86
N ALA A 98 24.02 -16.67 -0.60
CA ALA A 98 23.61 -15.91 0.57
C ALA A 98 24.19 -14.48 0.58
N ALA A 99 25.47 -14.33 0.21
CA ALA A 99 26.15 -13.05 0.14
C ALA A 99 25.49 -12.07 -0.86
N TYR A 100 24.98 -12.57 -2.00
CA TYR A 100 24.26 -11.75 -2.98
C TYR A 100 22.78 -11.54 -2.62
N THR A 101 22.17 -12.50 -1.93
CA THR A 101 20.75 -12.42 -1.56
C THR A 101 20.48 -11.27 -0.59
N GLY A 102 21.32 -11.10 0.44
CA GLY A 102 21.16 -10.06 1.45
C GLY A 102 21.01 -8.65 0.87
N PRO A 103 21.96 -8.16 0.06
CA PRO A 103 21.89 -6.85 -0.58
C PRO A 103 20.70 -6.69 -1.52
N VAL A 104 20.39 -7.71 -2.33
CA VAL A 104 19.25 -7.66 -3.26
C VAL A 104 17.93 -7.54 -2.51
N VAL A 105 17.76 -8.32 -1.44
CA VAL A 105 16.58 -8.24 -0.56
C VAL A 105 16.52 -6.88 0.12
N MET A 106 17.65 -6.36 0.64
CA MET A 106 17.71 -5.05 1.29
C MET A 106 17.37 -3.91 0.32
N MET A 107 17.83 -3.97 -0.94
CA MET A 107 17.50 -3.00 -1.99
C MET A 107 16.00 -3.03 -2.32
N SER A 108 15.42 -4.22 -2.48
CA SER A 108 13.99 -4.37 -2.72
C SER A 108 13.17 -3.87 -1.53
N GLN A 109 13.63 -4.12 -0.30
CA GLN A 109 12.96 -3.65 0.92
C GLN A 109 13.02 -2.13 1.05
N ASN A 110 14.19 -1.53 0.86
CA ASN A 110 14.35 -0.06 0.91
C ASN A 110 13.41 0.63 -0.08
N ARG A 111 13.29 0.07 -1.30
CA ARG A 111 12.37 0.57 -2.32
C ARG A 111 10.90 0.40 -1.93
N GLN A 112 10.53 -0.73 -1.35
CA GLN A 112 9.15 -0.95 -0.90
C GLN A 112 8.78 0.01 0.24
N ASN A 113 9.70 0.23 1.18
CA ASN A 113 9.53 1.20 2.26
C ASN A 113 9.37 2.64 1.73
N GLU A 114 10.14 3.03 0.71
CA GLU A 114 10.00 4.35 0.09
C GLU A 114 8.62 4.53 -0.56
N LYS A 115 8.13 3.50 -1.26
CA LYS A 115 6.79 3.50 -1.84
C LYS A 115 5.71 3.60 -0.75
N ASP A 116 5.85 2.84 0.32
CA ASP A 116 4.88 2.82 1.42
C ASP A 116 4.88 4.17 2.17
N ARG A 117 6.05 4.82 2.31
CA ARG A 117 6.16 6.17 2.85
C ARG A 117 5.41 7.19 1.98
N LEU A 118 5.64 7.19 0.66
CA LEU A 118 4.96 8.12 -0.26
C LEU A 118 3.44 7.92 -0.26
N ALA A 119 2.99 6.66 -0.19
CA ALA A 119 1.57 6.36 -0.06
C ALA A 119 1.00 6.91 1.27
N ALA A 120 1.71 6.72 2.37
CA ALA A 120 1.29 7.24 3.68
C ALA A 120 1.26 8.78 3.73
N GLU A 121 2.23 9.46 3.10
CA GLU A 121 2.25 10.92 2.99
C GLU A 121 1.03 11.43 2.21
N HIS A 122 0.70 10.79 1.08
CA HIS A 122 -0.47 11.16 0.29
C HIS A 122 -1.79 10.86 1.02
N ASP A 123 -1.89 9.72 1.70
CA ASP A 123 -3.06 9.38 2.51
C ASP A 123 -3.25 10.37 3.66
N TYR A 124 -2.15 10.84 4.27
CA TYR A 124 -2.17 11.89 5.27
C TYR A 124 -2.70 13.22 4.71
N GLU A 125 -2.24 13.65 3.53
CA GLU A 125 -2.74 14.86 2.88
C GLU A 125 -4.23 14.78 2.56
N ILE A 126 -4.71 13.63 2.07
CA ILE A 126 -6.14 13.38 1.85
C ILE A 126 -6.90 13.48 3.17
N ASN A 127 -6.37 12.89 4.24
CA ASN A 127 -7.06 12.88 5.54
C ASN A 127 -7.24 14.30 6.11
N ILE A 128 -6.20 15.14 6.05
CA ILE A 128 -6.28 16.53 6.49
C ILE A 128 -7.32 17.31 5.68
N LYS A 129 -7.35 17.13 4.36
CA LYS A 129 -8.35 17.77 3.50
C LYS A 129 -9.76 17.28 3.79
N ALA A 130 -9.94 15.98 3.98
CA ALA A 130 -11.23 15.39 4.35
C ALA A 130 -11.72 15.94 5.71
N GLU A 131 -10.81 16.15 6.67
CA GLU A 131 -11.15 16.79 7.95
C GLU A 131 -11.65 18.24 7.73
N GLU A 132 -11.02 18.99 6.83
CA GLU A 132 -11.47 20.35 6.48
C GLU A 132 -12.85 20.34 5.79
N GLU A 133 -13.07 19.45 4.83
CA GLU A 133 -14.37 19.28 4.16
C GLU A 133 -15.48 18.91 5.16
N ILE A 134 -15.19 18.00 6.10
CA ILE A 134 -16.13 17.63 7.17
C ILE A 134 -16.44 18.83 8.06
N LYS A 135 -15.45 19.67 8.41
CA LYS A 135 -15.69 20.89 9.20
C LYS A 135 -16.62 21.86 8.48
N VAL A 136 -16.44 22.02 7.17
CA VAL A 136 -17.31 22.89 6.35
C VAL A 136 -18.74 22.35 6.31
N ILE A 137 -18.91 21.04 6.15
CA ILE A 137 -20.23 20.41 6.20
C ILE A 137 -20.87 20.61 7.58
N MET A 138 -20.12 20.43 8.65
CA MET A 138 -20.60 20.61 10.03
C MET A 138 -21.05 22.05 10.28
N ASP A 139 -20.27 23.04 9.84
CA ASP A 139 -20.64 24.46 9.94
C ASP A 139 -21.90 24.78 9.12
N HIS A 140 -22.03 24.15 7.95
CA HIS A 140 -23.24 24.28 7.14
C HIS A 140 -24.48 23.69 7.82
N LEU A 141 -24.37 22.53 8.48
CA LEU A 141 -25.48 21.94 9.24
C LEU A 141 -25.90 22.84 10.41
N VAL A 142 -24.93 23.38 11.15
CA VAL A 142 -25.22 24.35 12.23
C VAL A 142 -25.93 25.58 11.69
N HIS A 143 -25.51 26.09 10.53
CA HIS A 143 -26.18 27.21 9.88
C HIS A 143 -27.62 26.88 9.47
N GLN A 144 -27.87 25.68 8.93
CA GLN A 144 -29.22 25.23 8.61
C GLN A 144 -30.10 25.14 9.87
N ASP A 145 -29.57 24.64 10.99
CA ASP A 145 -30.30 24.57 12.27
C ASP A 145 -30.75 25.96 12.76
N ILE A 146 -29.90 26.98 12.58
CA ILE A 146 -30.24 28.37 12.93
C ILE A 146 -31.38 28.88 12.05
N ILE A 147 -31.31 28.67 10.73
CA ILE A 147 -32.37 29.07 9.80
C ILE A 147 -33.69 28.37 10.12
N LEU A 148 -33.65 27.06 10.40
CA LEU A 148 -34.83 26.29 10.75
C LEU A 148 -35.50 26.81 12.03
N LYS A 149 -34.71 27.17 13.06
CA LYS A 149 -35.23 27.81 14.27
C LYS A 149 -35.92 29.15 13.97
N GLU A 150 -35.29 29.99 13.15
CA GLU A 150 -35.86 31.30 12.79
C GLU A 150 -37.18 31.16 12.01
N LEU A 151 -37.27 30.18 11.11
CA LEU A 151 -38.50 29.85 10.39
C LEU A 151 -39.62 29.38 11.33
N ILE A 152 -39.30 28.50 12.29
CA ILE A 152 -40.25 28.01 13.28
C ILE A 152 -40.80 29.19 14.12
N ASP A 153 -39.92 30.07 14.60
CA ASP A 153 -40.32 31.26 15.37
C ASP A 153 -41.21 32.20 14.55
N HIS A 154 -40.90 32.38 13.26
CA HIS A 154 -41.70 33.23 12.37
C HIS A 154 -43.09 32.63 12.12
N ILE A 155 -43.19 31.32 11.88
CA ILE A 155 -44.46 30.60 11.75
C ILE A 155 -45.27 30.70 13.05
N ALA A 156 -44.63 30.54 14.22
CA ALA A 156 -45.30 30.67 15.51
C ALA A 156 -45.90 32.07 15.71
N LYS A 157 -45.17 33.13 15.37
CA LYS A 157 -45.67 34.51 15.42
C LYS A 157 -46.86 34.74 14.48
N LEU A 158 -46.74 34.31 13.23
CA LEU A 158 -47.84 34.42 12.25
C LEU A 158 -49.10 33.68 12.72
N ASN A 159 -48.94 32.51 13.34
CA ASN A 159 -50.07 31.75 13.87
C ASN A 159 -50.77 32.49 15.02
N VAL A 160 -50.00 33.09 15.93
CA VAL A 160 -50.53 33.92 17.03
C VAL A 160 -51.28 35.15 16.51
N GLU A 161 -50.71 35.88 15.53
CA GLU A 161 -51.37 37.02 14.90
C GLU A 161 -52.68 36.62 14.18
N SER A 162 -52.70 35.45 13.54
CA SER A 162 -53.91 34.91 12.89
C SER A 162 -55.03 34.55 13.90
N LEU A 163 -54.65 34.14 15.12
CA LEU A 163 -55.59 33.82 16.19
C LEU A 163 -56.19 35.09 16.79
N ILE A 164 -55.38 36.13 17.01
CA ILE A 164 -55.84 37.44 17.52
C ILE A 164 -56.78 38.12 16.52
N THR A 165 -56.46 38.05 15.22
CA THR A 165 -57.29 38.67 14.17
C THR A 165 -58.61 37.94 13.89
N LYS A 166 -58.70 36.63 14.19
CA LYS A 166 -59.96 35.87 14.14
C LYS A 166 -60.88 36.14 15.33
N ASP A 167 -60.33 36.46 16.49
CA ASP A 167 -61.10 36.75 17.71
C ASP A 167 -61.77 38.14 17.68
N HIS A 168 -61.37 39.01 16.74
CA HIS A 168 -61.88 40.39 16.58
C HIS A 168 -62.85 40.55 15.40
N ARG A 169 -63.41 39.46 14.86
CA ARG A 169 -64.52 39.46 13.89
C ARG A 169 -65.70 38.68 14.45
#